data_AF-A0A948BLR3-F1
#
_entry.id   AF-A0A948BLR3-F1
#
_cell.length_a   1.000
_cell.length_b   1.000
_cell.length_c   1.000
_cell.angle_alpha   90.00
_cell.angle_beta   90.00
_cell.angle_gamma   90.00
#
_symmetry.space_group_name_H-M   'P 1'
#
loop_
_entity.id
_entity.type
_entity.pdbx_description
1 polymer ?
#
loop_
_entity_poly.entity_id
_entity_poly.type
_entity_poly.pdbx_seq_one_letter_code
_entity_poly.pdbx_strand_id
1 'polypeptide(L)' 'MREHLGFLKASSVVVKIAAWIFLFFGVLSGTGIFMGLAPGEPRWRGLIIIGSFFFLFCFLYLIAKIAELLIKIINEIKKD' A
#
# COMPACT_ATOMS: atom_id res chain seq x y z
N MET A 1 -24.08 -5.47 -13.23
CA MET A 1 -23.75 -5.96 -11.85
C MET A 1 -22.46 -6.80 -11.77
N ARG A 2 -22.13 -7.66 -12.75
CA ARG A 2 -20.78 -8.32 -12.82
C ARG A 2 -19.63 -7.33 -13.04
N GLU A 3 -19.89 -6.20 -13.71
CA GLU A 3 -18.89 -5.13 -13.93
C GLU A 3 -18.44 -4.44 -12.63
N HIS A 4 -19.32 -4.23 -11.66
CA HIS A 4 -18.93 -3.61 -10.38
C HIS A 4 -17.98 -4.49 -9.57
N LEU A 5 -18.14 -5.82 -9.63
CA LEU A 5 -17.22 -6.77 -9.01
C LEU A 5 -15.88 -6.82 -9.74
N GLY A 6 -15.89 -6.71 -11.07
CA GLY A 6 -14.69 -6.52 -11.89
C GLY A 6 -13.95 -5.23 -11.54
N PHE A 7 -14.68 -4.13 -11.34
CA PHE A 7 -14.15 -2.83 -10.94
C PHE A 7 -13.56 -2.85 -9.52
N LEU A 8 -14.24 -3.50 -8.56
CA LEU A 8 -13.73 -3.72 -7.21
C LEU A 8 -12.44 -4.57 -7.19
N LYS A 9 -12.35 -5.57 -8.07
CA LYS A 9 -11.15 -6.41 -8.19
C LYS A 9 -10.00 -5.63 -8.83
N ALA A 10 -10.26 -4.89 -9.90
CA ALA A 10 -9.27 -4.05 -10.57
C ALA A 10 -8.76 -2.94 -9.63
N SER A 11 -9.66 -2.26 -8.92
CA SER A 11 -9.29 -1.23 -7.95
C SER A 11 -8.46 -1.77 -6.79
N SER A 12 -8.77 -2.97 -6.26
CA SER A 12 -7.92 -3.61 -5.24
C SER A 12 -6.50 -3.89 -5.75
N VAL A 13 -6.35 -4.36 -6.98
CA VAL A 13 -5.03 -4.59 -7.60
C VAL A 13 -4.29 -3.27 -7.79
N VAL A 14 -4.97 -2.22 -8.27
CA VAL A 14 -4.39 -0.87 -8.43
C VAL A 14 -3.92 -0.31 -7.08
N VAL A 15 -4.73 -0.45 -6.01
CA VAL A 15 -4.35 0.00 -4.66
C VAL A 15 -3.14 -0.77 -4.13
N LYS A 16 -3.03 -2.08 -4.39
CA LYS A 16 -1.83 -2.85 -4.03
C LYS A 16 -0.60 -2.37 -4.79
N ILE A 17 -0.72 -2.13 -6.08
CA ILE A 17 0.40 -1.63 -6.90
C ILE A 17 0.83 -0.25 -6.39
N ALA A 18 -0.12 0.65 -6.14
CA ALA A 18 0.16 1.96 -5.56
C ALA A 18 0.86 1.85 -4.20
N ALA A 19 0.39 0.95 -3.32
CA ALA A 19 1.05 0.71 -2.04
C ALA A 19 2.52 0.29 -2.23
N TRP A 20 2.79 -0.67 -3.12
CA TRP A 20 4.17 -1.10 -3.42
C TRP A 20 5.04 0.03 -3.97
N ILE A 21 4.51 0.91 -4.82
CA ILE A 21 5.21 2.08 -5.32
C ILE A 21 5.56 3.03 -4.16
N PHE A 22 4.59 3.33 -3.30
CA PHE A 22 4.82 4.17 -2.12
C PHE A 22 5.89 3.58 -1.22
N LEU A 23 5.84 2.27 -0.93
CA LEU A 23 6.86 1.59 -0.14
C LEU A 23 8.24 1.74 -0.78
N PHE A 24 8.36 1.53 -2.09
CA PHE A 24 9.63 1.64 -2.81
C PHE A 24 10.23 3.05 -2.70
N PHE A 25 9.42 4.08 -2.91
CA PHE A 25 9.85 5.47 -2.72
C PHE A 25 10.20 5.79 -1.26
N GLY A 26 9.44 5.27 -0.30
CA GLY A 26 9.72 5.42 1.12
C GLY A 26 11.04 4.80 1.55
N VAL A 27 11.36 3.61 1.03
CA VAL A 27 12.64 2.93 1.28
C VAL A 27 13.79 3.67 0.60
N LEU A 28 13.65 4.09 -0.65
CA LEU A 28 14.68 4.86 -1.36
C LEU A 28 14.98 6.19 -0.67
N SER A 29 13.95 6.98 -0.36
CA SER A 29 14.11 8.27 0.31
C SER A 29 14.67 8.12 1.72
N GLY A 30 14.14 7.16 2.49
CA GLY A 30 14.58 6.89 3.85
C GLY A 30 16.01 6.35 3.95
N THR A 31 16.41 5.46 3.05
CA THR A 31 17.80 4.97 2.98
C THR A 31 18.76 6.07 2.54
N GLY A 32 18.35 6.95 1.62
CA GLY A 32 19.15 8.11 1.21
C GLY A 32 19.44 9.07 2.36
N ILE A 33 18.43 9.38 3.17
CA ILE A 33 18.59 10.21 4.38
C ILE A 33 19.46 9.50 5.42
N PHE A 34 19.28 8.19 5.60
CA PHE A 34 20.07 7.40 6.54
C PHE A 34 21.57 7.35 6.15
N MET A 35 21.86 7.25 4.85
CA MET A 35 23.22 7.32 4.30
C MET A 35 23.85 8.73 4.37
N GLY A 36 23.08 9.74 4.78
CA GLY A 36 23.57 11.11 4.88
C GLY A 36 23.66 11.84 3.53
N LEU A 37 22.93 11.38 2.51
CA LEU A 37 22.84 12.06 1.22
C LEU A 37 22.01 13.37 1.30
N ALA A 38 21.28 13.57 2.39
CA ALA A 38 20.54 14.80 2.70
C ALA A 38 21.34 15.68 3.68
N PRO A 39 22.04 16.72 3.21
CA PRO A 39 22.78 17.62 4.08
C PRO A 39 21.81 18.41 4.98
N GLY A 40 22.08 18.45 6.29
CA GLY A 40 21.27 19.16 7.28
C GLY A 40 20.19 18.33 7.98
N GLU A 41 19.93 17.10 7.53
CA GLU A 41 18.94 16.20 8.15
C GLU A 41 19.63 15.21 9.12
N PRO A 42 19.09 15.01 10.35
CA PRO A 42 19.52 13.93 11.23
C PRO A 42 19.29 12.57 10.57
N ARG A 43 20.31 11.71 10.51
CA ARG A 43 20.23 10.37 9.87
C ARG A 43 19.08 9.50 10.40
N TRP A 44 18.73 9.66 11.67
CA TRP A 44 17.62 8.95 12.33
C TRP A 44 16.24 9.32 11.77
N ARG A 45 16.08 10.50 11.13
CA ARG A 45 14.84 10.83 10.42
C ARG A 45 14.58 9.89 9.24
N GLY A 46 15.63 9.33 8.63
CA GLY A 46 15.47 8.30 7.60
C GLY A 46 14.68 7.09 8.12
N LEU A 47 14.96 6.63 9.35
CA LEU A 47 14.21 5.53 9.98
C LEU A 47 12.73 5.89 10.22
N ILE A 48 12.45 7.12 10.66
CA ILE A 48 11.08 7.61 10.88
C ILE A 48 10.31 7.64 9.55
N ILE A 49 10.96 8.08 8.47
CA ILE A 49 10.37 8.13 7.12
C ILE A 49 10.08 6.71 6.63
N ILE A 50 11.03 5.78 6.73
CA ILE A 50 10.81 4.37 6.36
C ILE A 50 9.64 3.80 7.16
N GLY A 51 9.61 4.01 8.48
CA GLY A 51 8.54 3.55 9.35
C GLY A 51 7.17 4.12 8.96
N SER A 52 7.10 5.41 8.63
CA SER A 52 5.86 6.08 8.22
C SER A 52 5.35 5.55 6.87
N PHE A 53 6.24 5.37 5.90
CA PHE A 53 5.88 4.79 4.60
C PHE A 53 5.51 3.31 4.69
N PHE A 54 6.18 2.55 5.55
CA PHE A 54 5.81 1.17 5.84
C PHE A 54 4.43 1.07 6.48
N PHE A 55 4.12 1.95 7.43
CA PHE A 55 2.79 2.04 8.03
C PHE A 55 1.71 2.35 6.99
N LEU A 56 1.95 3.34 6.11
CA LEU A 56 1.06 3.67 4.99
C LEU A 56 0.87 2.50 4.03
N PHE A 57 1.95 1.78 3.70
CA PHE A 57 1.88 0.57 2.89
C PHE A 57 0.98 -0.49 3.50
N CYS A 58 1.18 -0.80 4.79
CA CYS A 58 0.34 -1.75 5.51
C CYS A 58 -1.12 -1.32 5.48
N PHE A 59 -1.42 -0.05 5.73
CA PHE A 59 -2.78 0.48 5.71
C PHE A 59 -3.46 0.31 4.34
N LEU A 60 -2.80 0.72 3.26
CA LEU A 60 -3.33 0.58 1.90
C LEU A 60 -3.50 -0.89 1.49
N TYR A 61 -2.54 -1.74 1.87
CA TYR A 61 -2.61 -3.18 1.63
C TYR A 61 -3.81 -3.82 2.34
N LEU A 62 -4.08 -3.39 3.58
CA LEU A 62 -5.22 -3.86 4.39
C LEU A 62 -6.55 -3.47 3.73
N ILE A 63 -6.68 -2.23 3.23
CA ILE A 63 -7.85 -1.79 2.47
C ILE A 63 -8.07 -2.67 1.23
N ALA A 64 -7.01 -2.91 0.45
CA ALA A 64 -7.10 -3.76 -0.73
C ALA A 64 -7.53 -5.20 -0.38
N LYS A 65 -7.08 -5.71 0.77
CA LYS A 65 -7.49 -7.02 1.28
C LYS A 65 -8.95 -7.06 1.73
N ILE A 66 -9.44 -6.01 2.38
CA ILE A 66 -10.86 -5.89 2.75
C ILE A 66 -11.74 -5.88 1.49
N ALA A 67 -11.33 -5.14 0.44
CA ALA A 67 -12.03 -5.15 -0.84
C ALA A 67 -12.06 -6.55 -1.49
N GLU A 68 -10.94 -7.29 -1.46
CA GLU A 68 -10.91 -8.70 -1.93
C GLU A 68 -11.85 -9.61 -1.13
N LEU A 69 -11.89 -9.46 0.19
CA LEU A 69 -12.78 -10.22 1.07
C LEU A 69 -14.26 -9.93 0.77
N LEU A 70 -14.62 -8.65 0.59
CA LEU A 70 -15.96 -8.24 0.20
C LEU A 70 -16.40 -8.87 -1.13
N ILE A 71 -15.53 -8.86 -2.13
CA ILE A 71 -15.81 -9.52 -3.43
C ILE A 71 -16.03 -11.02 -3.24
N LYS A 72 -15.21 -11.67 -2.39
CA LYS A 72 -15.33 -13.10 -2.13
C LYS A 72 -16.67 -13.43 -1.46
N ILE A 73 -17.05 -12.69 -0.42
CA ILE A 73 -18.34 -12.84 0.28
C ILE A 73 -19.51 -12.63 -0.68
N ILE A 74 -19.49 -11.59 -1.52
CA ILE A 74 -20.57 -11.33 -2.49
C ILE A 74 -20.70 -12.49 -3.49
N ASN A 75 -19.57 -13.03 -3.99
CA ASN A 75 -19.60 -14.16 -4.91
C ASN A 75 -20.10 -15.44 -4.26
N GLU A 76 -19.79 -15.65 -2.97
CA GLU A 76 -20.23 -16.81 -2.20
C GLU A 76 -21.74 -16.75 -1.95
N ILE A 77 -22.26 -15.60 -1.50
CA ILE A 77 -23.70 -15.37 -1.30
C ILE A 77 -24.51 -15.51 -2.59
N LYS A 78 -23.94 -15.14 -3.74
CA LYS A 78 -24.64 -15.18 -5.04
C LYS A 78 -24.60 -16.55 -5.72
N LYS A 79 -23.90 -17.52 -5.14
CA LYS A 79 -23.77 -18.87 -5.66
C LYS A 79 -24.85 -19.82 -5.11
N ASP A 80 -25.40 -19.49 -3.95
CA ASP A 80 -26.67 -19.99 -3.43
C ASP A 80 -27.86 -19.17 -3.99
#